data_AF-A0A947P4F0-F1
#
_entry.id   AF-A0A947P4F0-F1
#
_cell.length_a   1.000
_cell.length_b   1.000
_cell.length_c   1.000
_cell.angle_alpha   90.00
_cell.angle_beta   90.00
_cell.angle_gamma   90.00
#
_symmetry.space_group_name_H-M   'P 1'
#
loop_
_entity.id
_entity.type
_entity.pdbx_description
1 polymer ?
#
loop_
_entity_poly.entity_id
_entity_poly.type
_entity_poly.pdbx_seq_one_letter_code
_entity_poly.pdbx_strand_id
1 'polypeptide(L)'
;MRPIVLIHGYSAESTETDSKSIEGIYGTMPDDLRTIYGPDQVVEIDLSRWISLEDGLTIDDIARGLQRALQADEYKDLLVDGFDVIIHSTGALVIRNWFKKFSPRPSPLGNLIYLAGANLGSGWAHIGKGQLAKWGRFIFQGGAERGVQVLDALEFGSEEALDLHLFFLDPEHSLDQVYQVREHVVIGSQADVKWFEMPIRYAKEDGSDGVIRAAAGNLNFIYCHLTPTEEAEQLDWETVAEEETMHLSRTGERKEFYRVTTLSVPGGDGRAELPFAIPYECAHTGDEMGIVIGSKCRQQVLKLINLALLSDGSNWPGRVGLFQQETDSTYEQVKTKKKPAKWPWSTDPRTQYDPHAQVIFRLRDQDGRPIRHYDIFFDSHVGQVKGATPIGSLIEDKHVNQQSSNCICFYLRVAAFDKKLKQWVNKLDQVGDIHLEISATEPETDLITYLPFRHEIPAAKLKEWIRPHTTTIFDIQLLRLPGPKVFMITRNE
;
A
#
# COMPACT_ATOMS: atom_id res chain seq x y z
N MET A 1 -15.67 23.89 -14.32
CA MET A 1 -14.88 22.70 -13.93
C MET A 1 -13.46 23.19 -13.74
N ARG A 2 -12.66 22.55 -12.87
CA ARG A 2 -11.25 22.92 -12.74
C ARG A 2 -10.45 22.26 -13.87
N PRO A 3 -9.32 22.82 -14.30
CA PRO A 3 -8.39 22.12 -15.18
C PRO A 3 -7.98 20.78 -14.57
N ILE A 4 -7.94 19.74 -15.40
CA ILE A 4 -7.53 18.38 -15.05
C ILE A 4 -6.05 18.26 -15.40
N VAL A 5 -5.23 17.99 -14.40
CA VAL A 5 -3.79 17.79 -14.53
C VAL A 5 -3.48 16.30 -14.52
N LEU A 6 -2.86 15.79 -15.59
CA LEU A 6 -2.36 14.42 -15.62
C LEU A 6 -0.91 14.40 -15.12
N ILE A 7 -0.60 13.51 -14.17
CA ILE A 7 0.76 13.33 -13.62
C ILE A 7 1.10 11.83 -13.63
N HIS A 8 2.07 11.42 -14.43
CA HIS A 8 2.46 10.01 -14.54
C HIS A 8 3.49 9.61 -13.46
N GLY A 9 3.74 8.30 -13.33
CA GLY A 9 4.75 7.71 -12.44
C GLY A 9 6.13 7.55 -13.07
N TYR A 10 7.07 6.97 -12.32
CA TYR A 10 8.44 6.72 -12.75
C TYR A 10 8.45 5.78 -13.97
N SER A 11 9.26 6.08 -14.98
CA SER A 11 9.52 5.25 -16.18
C SER A 11 8.61 5.37 -17.40
N ALA A 12 8.44 6.59 -17.91
CA ALA A 12 8.06 6.76 -19.30
C ALA A 12 9.27 7.28 -20.10
N GLU A 13 9.71 6.50 -21.07
CA GLU A 13 10.83 6.87 -21.94
C GLU A 13 10.33 7.33 -23.32
N SER A 14 11.03 8.32 -23.88
CA SER A 14 11.21 8.45 -25.33
C SER A 14 12.71 8.48 -25.60
N THR A 15 13.18 7.74 -26.60
CA THR A 15 14.57 7.83 -27.06
C THR A 15 14.89 9.15 -27.76
N GLU A 16 13.86 9.97 -28.00
CA GLU A 16 13.94 11.27 -28.65
C GLU A 16 13.57 12.39 -27.66
N THR A 17 14.22 13.54 -27.80
CA THR A 17 14.06 14.70 -26.91
C THR A 17 12.93 15.66 -27.31
N ASP A 18 12.20 15.33 -28.39
CA ASP A 18 11.07 16.10 -28.88
C ASP A 18 9.81 15.82 -28.04
N SER A 19 9.10 16.88 -27.67
CA SER A 19 7.75 16.81 -27.08
C SER A 19 6.77 15.91 -27.85
N LYS A 20 6.97 15.71 -29.16
CA LYS A 20 6.09 14.89 -30.02
C LYS A 20 6.45 13.40 -30.06
N SER A 21 7.62 13.01 -29.55
CA SER A 21 8.11 11.62 -29.61
C SER A 21 7.83 10.84 -28.33
N ILE A 22 7.23 11.48 -27.32
CA ILE A 22 6.71 10.81 -26.13
C ILE A 22 5.51 10.00 -26.59
N GLU A 23 5.65 8.67 -26.66
CA GLU A 23 4.48 7.79 -26.70
C GLU A 23 3.65 8.15 -25.46
N GLY A 24 2.51 8.81 -25.67
CA GLY A 24 1.68 9.32 -24.59
C GLY A 24 1.41 8.20 -23.60
N ILE A 25 1.90 8.34 -22.38
CA ILE A 25 1.75 7.38 -21.27
C ILE A 25 0.27 7.18 -20.95
N TYR A 26 -0.47 8.28 -21.10
CA TYR A 26 -1.92 8.31 -21.01
C TYR A 26 -2.63 7.81 -22.26
N GLY A 27 -1.89 7.45 -23.31
CA GLY A 27 -2.38 7.01 -24.62
C GLY A 27 -3.45 7.97 -25.12
N THR A 28 -4.62 7.43 -25.43
CA THR A 28 -5.78 8.20 -25.89
C THR A 28 -6.62 8.79 -24.76
N MET A 29 -6.29 8.56 -23.48
CA MET A 29 -7.05 9.10 -22.34
C MET A 29 -7.16 10.63 -22.36
N PRO A 30 -6.11 11.42 -22.65
CA PRO A 30 -6.23 12.86 -22.70
C PRO A 30 -7.23 13.31 -23.77
N ASP A 31 -7.25 12.64 -24.93
CA ASP A 31 -8.20 12.94 -26.01
C ASP A 31 -9.64 12.57 -25.65
N ASP A 32 -9.85 11.45 -24.95
CA ASP A 32 -11.16 11.08 -24.41
C ASP A 32 -11.63 12.14 -23.40
N LEU A 33 -10.76 12.58 -22.50
CA LEU A 33 -11.07 13.62 -21.51
C LEU A 33 -11.37 14.97 -22.18
N ARG A 34 -10.59 15.38 -23.18
CA ARG A 34 -10.84 16.59 -23.97
C ARG A 34 -12.15 16.51 -24.73
N THR A 35 -12.53 15.32 -25.22
CA THR A 35 -13.82 15.09 -25.89
C THR A 35 -14.99 15.24 -24.92
N ILE A 36 -14.82 14.81 -23.66
CA ILE A 36 -15.88 14.86 -22.64
C ILE A 36 -16.00 16.27 -22.02
N TYR A 37 -14.88 16.93 -21.72
CA TYR A 37 -14.84 18.15 -20.90
C TYR A 37 -14.41 19.42 -21.65
N GLY A 38 -13.88 19.29 -22.87
CA GLY A 38 -13.36 20.38 -23.69
C GLY A 38 -11.82 20.44 -23.70
N PRO A 39 -11.21 20.96 -24.78
CA PRO A 39 -9.76 20.93 -24.99
C PRO A 39 -8.98 21.73 -23.93
N ASP A 40 -9.51 22.89 -23.51
CA ASP A 40 -8.84 23.79 -22.57
C ASP A 40 -8.97 23.35 -21.10
N GLN A 41 -9.66 22.24 -20.83
CA GLN A 41 -9.86 21.70 -19.47
C GLN A 41 -8.88 20.58 -19.11
N VAL A 42 -8.07 20.10 -20.05
CA VAL A 42 -7.12 19.00 -19.80
C VAL A 42 -5.71 19.52 -20.03
N VAL A 43 -4.95 19.59 -18.95
CA VAL A 43 -3.54 19.97 -18.92
C VAL A 43 -2.72 18.71 -18.62
N GLU A 44 -1.80 18.39 -19.50
CA GLU A 44 -0.87 17.28 -19.26
C GLU A 44 0.39 17.87 -18.63
N ILE A 45 0.58 17.67 -17.32
CA ILE A 45 1.88 17.95 -16.70
C ILE A 45 2.66 16.66 -16.76
N ASP A 46 3.32 16.49 -17.89
CA ASP A 46 4.22 15.39 -18.08
C ASP A 46 5.53 15.66 -17.33
N LEU A 47 5.59 15.23 -16.06
CA LEU A 47 6.82 15.23 -15.29
C LEU A 47 7.86 14.23 -15.88
N SER A 48 7.54 13.47 -16.94
CA SER A 48 8.33 12.38 -17.51
C SER A 48 9.40 12.84 -18.46
N ARG A 49 9.72 14.13 -18.46
CA ARG A 49 11.10 14.53 -18.74
C ARG A 49 12.03 14.05 -17.61
N TRP A 50 12.13 12.73 -17.41
CA TRP A 50 13.20 12.09 -16.65
C TRP A 50 14.45 12.08 -17.53
N ILE A 51 15.07 13.26 -17.72
CA ILE A 51 16.28 13.39 -18.56
C ILE A 51 17.44 12.54 -18.03
N SER A 52 17.37 12.07 -16.77
CA SER A 52 18.17 10.93 -16.33
C SER A 52 17.40 10.05 -15.33
N LEU A 53 17.41 8.75 -15.60
CA LEU A 53 17.01 7.66 -14.70
C LEU A 53 18.18 7.35 -13.74
N GLU A 54 18.77 8.38 -13.15
CA GLU A 54 19.94 8.22 -12.29
C GLU A 54 19.56 7.60 -10.95
N ASP A 55 20.37 6.64 -10.49
CA ASP A 55 20.17 5.90 -9.25
C ASP A 55 20.08 6.79 -7.99
N GLY A 56 20.42 8.08 -8.09
CA GLY A 56 20.44 9.04 -6.99
C GLY A 56 19.20 9.93 -6.84
N LEU A 57 18.15 9.77 -7.65
CA LEU A 57 16.92 10.56 -7.50
C LEU A 57 16.01 10.01 -6.39
N THR A 58 15.53 10.90 -5.52
CA THR A 58 14.59 10.57 -4.44
C THR A 58 13.16 11.06 -4.75
N ILE A 59 12.16 10.57 -4.02
CA ILE A 59 10.78 11.11 -4.06
C ILE A 59 10.76 12.61 -3.70
N ASP A 60 11.69 13.07 -2.88
CA ASP A 60 11.87 14.48 -2.52
C ASP A 60 12.29 15.35 -3.71
N ASP A 61 13.29 14.91 -4.46
CA ASP A 61 13.78 15.63 -5.64
C ASP A 61 12.70 15.74 -6.70
N ILE A 62 11.94 14.67 -6.86
CA ILE A 62 10.79 14.62 -7.76
C ILE A 62 9.69 15.59 -7.31
N ALA A 63 9.31 15.59 -6.03
CA ALA A 63 8.31 16.53 -5.51
C ALA A 63 8.75 18.00 -5.67
N ARG A 64 10.05 18.30 -5.53
CA ARG A 64 10.62 19.63 -5.87
C ARG A 64 10.51 19.93 -7.37
N GLY A 65 10.74 18.93 -8.22
CA GLY A 65 10.52 19.01 -9.66
C GLY A 65 9.08 19.43 -9.99
N LEU A 66 8.10 18.73 -9.42
CA LEU A 66 6.68 19.07 -9.55
C LEU A 66 6.37 20.50 -9.07
N GLN A 67 6.89 20.90 -7.91
CA GLN A 67 6.70 22.27 -7.42
C GLN A 67 7.24 23.33 -8.40
N ARG A 68 8.43 23.10 -8.97
CA ARG A 68 9.01 24.02 -9.96
C ARG A 68 8.17 24.07 -11.23
N ALA A 69 7.66 22.93 -11.69
CA ALA A 69 6.78 22.87 -12.87
C ALA A 69 5.49 23.67 -12.63
N LEU A 70 4.83 23.48 -11.48
CA LEU A 70 3.62 24.21 -11.11
C LEU A 70 3.85 25.72 -10.92
N GLN A 71 5.08 26.15 -10.61
CA GLN A 71 5.45 27.56 -10.49
C GLN A 71 5.90 28.20 -11.81
N ALA A 72 6.10 27.42 -12.88
CA ALA A 72 6.50 27.95 -14.17
C ALA A 72 5.41 28.85 -14.76
N ASP A 73 5.81 29.82 -15.60
CA ASP A 73 4.88 30.79 -16.20
C ASP A 73 3.72 30.14 -16.97
N GLU A 74 3.93 28.93 -17.48
CA GLU A 74 2.93 28.12 -18.19
C GLU A 74 1.83 27.55 -17.27
N TYR A 75 2.13 27.26 -16.00
CA TYR A 75 1.25 26.52 -15.09
C TYR A 75 0.92 27.24 -13.78
N LYS A 76 1.55 28.39 -13.50
CA LYS A 76 1.38 29.13 -12.24
C LYS A 76 -0.07 29.49 -11.91
N ASP A 77 -0.90 29.67 -12.92
CA ASP A 77 -2.33 29.98 -12.73
C ASP A 77 -3.07 28.81 -12.09
N LEU A 78 -2.61 27.57 -12.24
CA LEU A 78 -3.17 26.40 -11.54
C LEU A 78 -3.05 26.55 -10.01
N LEU A 79 -1.96 27.13 -9.51
CA LEU A 79 -1.76 27.37 -8.08
C LEU A 79 -2.68 28.48 -7.53
N VAL A 80 -3.26 29.29 -8.40
CA VAL A 80 -4.16 30.41 -8.03
C VAL A 80 -5.63 30.01 -8.21
N ASP A 81 -5.98 29.48 -9.39
CA ASP A 81 -7.35 29.18 -9.79
C ASP A 81 -7.82 27.79 -9.32
N GLY A 82 -6.86 26.92 -9.00
CA GLY A 82 -7.08 25.55 -8.56
C GLY A 82 -7.24 24.56 -9.71
N PHE A 83 -6.99 23.28 -9.42
CA PHE A 83 -6.95 22.19 -10.40
C PHE A 83 -7.39 20.85 -9.78
N ASP A 84 -7.73 19.87 -10.61
CA ASP A 84 -7.93 18.48 -10.22
C ASP A 84 -6.81 17.62 -10.82
N VAL A 85 -6.46 16.48 -10.22
CA VAL A 85 -5.34 15.64 -10.67
C VAL A 85 -5.77 14.20 -10.93
N ILE A 86 -5.28 13.64 -12.04
CA ILE A 86 -5.26 12.19 -12.28
C ILE A 86 -3.81 11.73 -12.22
N ILE A 87 -3.50 10.86 -11.26
CA ILE A 87 -2.15 10.37 -10.97
C ILE A 87 -2.06 8.87 -11.29
N HIS A 88 -0.93 8.42 -11.84
CA HIS A 88 -0.68 6.99 -12.09
C HIS A 88 0.57 6.47 -11.36
N SER A 89 0.53 5.22 -10.88
CA SER A 89 1.70 4.49 -10.37
C SER A 89 2.49 5.26 -9.30
N THR A 90 3.82 5.39 -9.44
CA THR A 90 4.72 6.11 -8.51
C THR A 90 4.34 7.56 -8.26
N GLY A 91 3.61 8.19 -9.18
CA GLY A 91 3.12 9.56 -9.00
C GLY A 91 2.35 9.72 -7.69
N ALA A 92 1.74 8.64 -7.19
CA ALA A 92 1.03 8.62 -5.91
C ALA A 92 1.89 9.07 -4.72
N LEU A 93 3.12 8.59 -4.60
CA LEU A 93 4.05 9.02 -3.55
C LEU A 93 4.55 10.45 -3.79
N VAL A 94 4.78 10.81 -5.06
CA VAL A 94 5.23 12.15 -5.46
C VAL A 94 4.22 13.23 -5.07
N ILE A 95 2.94 13.06 -5.43
CA ILE A 95 1.92 14.08 -5.16
C ILE A 95 1.65 14.20 -3.66
N ARG A 96 1.68 13.07 -2.92
CA ARG A 96 1.57 13.10 -1.45
C ARG A 96 2.76 13.78 -0.81
N ASN A 97 3.98 13.52 -1.28
CA ASN A 97 5.16 14.21 -0.77
C ASN A 97 5.16 15.71 -1.13
N TRP A 98 4.60 16.07 -2.28
CA TRP A 98 4.36 17.47 -2.65
C TRP A 98 3.38 18.17 -1.70
N PHE A 99 2.27 17.52 -1.30
CA PHE A 99 1.39 18.07 -0.27
C PHE A 99 2.12 18.31 1.05
N LYS A 100 2.91 17.33 1.50
CA LYS A 100 3.67 17.41 2.74
C LYS A 100 4.67 18.58 2.73
N LYS A 101 5.31 18.85 1.59
CA LYS A 101 6.45 19.78 1.51
C LYS A 101 6.14 21.17 0.96
N PHE A 102 5.19 21.28 0.03
CA PHE A 102 5.06 22.47 -0.81
C PHE A 102 3.63 22.99 -0.96
N SER A 103 2.61 22.13 -0.91
CA SER A 103 1.24 22.59 -1.12
C SER A 103 0.79 23.54 0.01
N PRO A 104 0.13 24.67 -0.31
CA PRO A 104 -0.49 25.50 0.70
C PRO A 104 -1.67 24.77 1.37
N ARG A 105 -2.14 25.33 2.49
CA ARG A 105 -3.28 24.82 3.27
C ARG A 105 -4.32 25.95 3.36
N PRO A 106 -5.51 25.83 2.72
CA PRO A 106 -5.94 24.73 1.85
C PRO A 106 -5.16 24.67 0.54
N SER A 107 -5.18 23.49 -0.09
CA SER A 107 -4.49 23.22 -1.35
C SER A 107 -5.28 23.77 -2.54
N PRO A 108 -4.61 24.24 -3.62
CA PRO A 108 -5.28 24.55 -4.90
C PRO A 108 -5.80 23.29 -5.62
N LEU A 109 -5.24 22.12 -5.29
CA LEU A 109 -5.72 20.84 -5.79
C LEU A 109 -7.02 20.46 -5.08
N GLY A 110 -8.11 20.27 -5.84
CA GLY A 110 -9.43 19.93 -5.33
C GLY A 110 -9.67 18.42 -5.22
N ASN A 111 -9.73 17.73 -6.36
CA ASN A 111 -9.96 16.29 -6.45
C ASN A 111 -8.68 15.58 -6.95
N LEU A 112 -8.29 14.50 -6.27
CA LEU A 112 -7.17 13.64 -6.64
C LEU A 112 -7.68 12.24 -6.98
N ILE A 113 -7.37 11.76 -8.19
CA ILE A 113 -7.76 10.45 -8.69
C ILE A 113 -6.51 9.60 -8.89
N TYR A 114 -6.35 8.58 -8.07
CA TYR A 114 -5.31 7.56 -8.20
C TYR A 114 -5.76 6.47 -9.18
N LEU A 115 -5.06 6.34 -10.29
CA LEU A 115 -5.13 5.18 -11.17
C LEU A 115 -3.94 4.29 -10.84
N ALA A 116 -4.19 3.15 -10.19
CA ALA A 116 -3.14 2.22 -9.77
C ALA A 116 -1.98 2.93 -9.05
N GLY A 117 -2.28 3.73 -8.03
CA GLY A 117 -1.26 4.44 -7.25
C GLY A 117 -0.45 3.46 -6.40
N ALA A 118 0.89 3.56 -6.46
CA ALA A 118 1.79 2.68 -5.71
C ALA A 118 1.98 3.16 -4.26
N ASN A 119 0.87 3.31 -3.52
CA ASN A 119 0.83 3.92 -2.19
C ASN A 119 1.64 3.12 -1.16
N LEU A 120 1.23 1.88 -0.86
CA LEU A 120 1.88 1.03 0.15
C LEU A 120 2.76 -0.06 -0.49
N GLY A 121 3.40 0.32 -1.59
CA GLY A 121 4.46 -0.43 -2.25
C GLY A 121 4.04 -1.38 -3.39
N SER A 122 5.06 -1.99 -3.99
CA SER A 122 4.98 -2.92 -5.12
C SER A 122 6.06 -4.00 -5.03
N GLY A 123 5.74 -5.21 -5.47
CA GLY A 123 6.71 -6.32 -5.52
C GLY A 123 7.78 -6.15 -6.60
N TRP A 124 7.56 -5.25 -7.57
CA TRP A 124 8.52 -4.98 -8.64
C TRP A 124 9.73 -4.18 -8.18
N ALA A 125 9.56 -3.34 -7.17
CA ALA A 125 10.64 -2.56 -6.56
C ALA A 125 11.76 -3.45 -5.98
N HIS A 126 11.43 -4.66 -5.57
CA HIS A 126 12.37 -5.61 -4.98
C HIS A 126 13.19 -6.41 -6.01
N ILE A 127 12.75 -6.44 -7.28
CA ILE A 127 13.35 -7.34 -8.26
C ILE A 127 14.76 -6.88 -8.59
N GLY A 128 15.75 -7.76 -8.37
CA GLY A 128 17.16 -7.45 -8.58
C GLY A 128 17.44 -6.84 -9.96
N LYS A 129 18.37 -5.87 -10.00
CA LYS A 129 18.64 -4.98 -11.15
C LYS A 129 18.68 -5.70 -12.52
N GLY A 130 19.29 -6.88 -12.60
CA GLY A 130 19.39 -7.65 -13.85
C GLY A 130 18.06 -8.25 -14.35
N GLN A 131 17.16 -8.64 -13.44
CA GLN A 131 15.81 -9.09 -13.81
C GLN A 131 14.92 -7.90 -14.16
N LEU A 132 15.03 -6.79 -13.43
CA LEU A 132 14.30 -5.57 -13.75
C LEU A 132 14.69 -5.02 -15.13
N ALA A 133 15.98 -4.99 -15.48
CA ALA A 133 16.42 -4.57 -16.81
C ALA A 133 15.90 -5.49 -17.93
N LYS A 134 15.77 -6.79 -17.66
CA LYS A 134 15.27 -7.78 -18.63
C LYS A 134 13.76 -7.70 -18.85
N TRP A 135 13.02 -7.47 -17.78
CA TRP A 135 11.56 -7.65 -17.74
C TRP A 135 10.78 -6.35 -17.52
N GLY A 136 11.39 -5.35 -16.90
CA GLY A 136 10.80 -4.03 -16.63
C GLY A 136 10.32 -3.33 -17.89
N ARG A 137 10.97 -3.52 -19.05
CA ARG A 137 10.52 -3.00 -20.35
C ARG A 137 9.10 -3.44 -20.78
N PHE A 138 8.55 -4.49 -20.18
CA PHE A 138 7.20 -4.98 -20.47
C PHE A 138 6.13 -4.38 -19.53
N ILE A 139 6.57 -3.70 -18.48
CA ILE A 139 5.71 -3.17 -17.41
C ILE A 139 5.79 -1.65 -17.38
N PHE A 140 7.01 -1.14 -17.51
CA PHE A 140 7.31 0.24 -17.75
C PHE A 140 7.29 0.50 -19.27
N GLN A 141 6.41 1.39 -19.70
CA GLN A 141 6.33 1.80 -21.10
C GLN A 141 7.61 2.57 -21.47
N GLY A 142 8.47 1.95 -22.27
CA GLY A 142 9.61 2.63 -22.89
C GLY A 142 10.98 2.00 -22.66
N GLY A 143 11.14 1.02 -21.76
CA GLY A 143 12.47 0.65 -21.27
C GLY A 143 12.75 1.42 -19.98
N ALA A 144 13.63 0.90 -19.13
CA ALA A 144 13.96 1.56 -17.87
C ALA A 144 15.39 1.18 -17.52
N GLU A 145 16.36 2.02 -17.87
CA GLU A 145 17.64 2.00 -17.18
C GLU A 145 17.62 2.97 -15.99
N ARG A 146 17.30 2.44 -14.79
CA ARG A 146 17.83 2.82 -13.45
C ARG A 146 17.04 3.88 -12.65
N GLY A 147 17.28 3.98 -11.33
CA GLY A 147 16.35 4.66 -10.39
C GLY A 147 16.19 4.01 -9.01
N VAL A 148 17.27 3.45 -8.45
CA VAL A 148 17.21 2.55 -7.28
C VAL A 148 16.52 3.17 -6.06
N GLN A 149 16.75 4.45 -5.75
CA GLN A 149 16.18 5.08 -4.55
C GLN A 149 14.65 5.28 -4.64
N VAL A 150 14.11 5.57 -5.82
CA VAL A 150 12.65 5.59 -6.03
C VAL A 150 12.05 4.20 -5.84
N LEU A 151 12.76 3.16 -6.29
CA LEU A 151 12.32 1.78 -6.08
C LEU A 151 12.38 1.41 -4.59
N ASP A 152 13.40 1.84 -3.84
CA ASP A 152 13.48 1.62 -2.39
C ASP A 152 12.26 2.24 -1.65
N ALA A 153 11.79 3.41 -2.08
CA ALA A 153 10.57 4.04 -1.56
C ALA A 153 9.28 3.27 -1.92
N LEU A 154 9.31 2.51 -3.02
CA LEU A 154 8.18 1.70 -3.52
C LEU A 154 8.22 0.25 -3.05
N GLU A 155 9.27 -0.20 -2.36
CA GLU A 155 9.32 -1.56 -1.84
C GLU A 155 8.26 -1.75 -0.74
N PHE A 156 7.66 -2.93 -0.66
CA PHE A 156 6.70 -3.23 0.41
C PHE A 156 7.32 -2.97 1.78
N GLY A 157 6.59 -2.28 2.66
CA GLY A 157 7.06 -1.92 3.99
C GLY A 157 8.14 -0.83 4.01
N SER A 158 8.30 -0.05 2.94
CA SER A 158 9.22 1.09 2.94
C SER A 158 8.83 2.11 4.03
N GLU A 159 9.75 2.42 4.94
CA GLU A 159 9.49 3.38 6.02
C GLU A 159 9.16 4.78 5.49
N GLU A 160 9.77 5.20 4.38
CA GLU A 160 9.48 6.49 3.75
C GLU A 160 8.01 6.57 3.30
N ALA A 161 7.50 5.52 2.65
CA ALA A 161 6.11 5.44 2.24
C ALA A 161 5.16 5.38 3.45
N LEU A 162 5.50 4.56 4.46
CA LEU A 162 4.72 4.47 5.70
C LEU A 162 4.63 5.82 6.40
N ASP A 163 5.76 6.49 6.65
CA ASP A 163 5.81 7.79 7.32
C ASP A 163 5.07 8.87 6.52
N LEU A 164 5.12 8.81 5.19
CA LEU A 164 4.36 9.71 4.34
C LEU A 164 2.86 9.52 4.51
N HIS A 165 2.36 8.27 4.55
CA HIS A 165 0.93 8.01 4.74
C HIS A 165 0.48 8.30 6.18
N LEU A 166 1.29 7.96 7.18
CA LEU A 166 1.00 8.25 8.59
C LEU A 166 0.98 9.75 8.90
N PHE A 167 1.82 10.55 8.22
CA PHE A 167 1.75 12.01 8.31
C PHE A 167 0.35 12.55 8.01
N PHE A 168 -0.38 11.97 7.06
CA PHE A 168 -1.74 12.41 6.72
C PHE A 168 -2.85 11.78 7.59
N LEU A 169 -2.51 10.87 8.52
CA LEU A 169 -3.46 10.41 9.54
C LEU A 169 -3.56 11.38 10.72
N ASP A 170 -2.55 12.23 10.92
CA ASP A 170 -2.59 13.28 11.93
C ASP A 170 -3.66 14.33 11.54
N PRO A 171 -4.63 14.63 12.42
CA PRO A 171 -5.65 15.66 12.17
C PRO A 171 -5.08 17.04 11.79
N GLU A 172 -3.88 17.40 12.25
CA GLU A 172 -3.22 18.68 11.89
C GLU A 172 -2.66 18.70 10.46
N HIS A 173 -2.65 17.53 9.83
CA HIS A 173 -2.04 17.27 8.53
C HIS A 173 -3.01 16.57 7.56
N SER A 174 -4.25 16.32 7.95
CA SER A 174 -5.20 15.52 7.15
C SER A 174 -5.46 16.13 5.78
N LEU A 175 -5.48 15.29 4.74
CA LEU A 175 -5.73 15.77 3.37
C LEU A 175 -7.14 16.34 3.19
N ASP A 176 -8.14 15.72 3.80
CA ASP A 176 -9.53 16.13 3.65
C ASP A 176 -9.89 17.38 4.47
N GLN A 177 -9.40 17.50 5.70
CA GLN A 177 -9.77 18.60 6.60
C GLN A 177 -8.84 19.81 6.45
N VAL A 178 -7.53 19.57 6.39
CA VAL A 178 -6.53 20.64 6.39
C VAL A 178 -6.21 21.10 4.97
N TYR A 179 -5.95 20.16 4.07
CA TYR A 179 -5.66 20.49 2.67
C TYR A 179 -6.93 20.65 1.82
N GLN A 180 -8.09 20.18 2.28
CA GLN A 180 -9.37 20.20 1.55
C GLN A 180 -9.36 19.42 0.22
N VAL A 181 -8.53 18.39 0.16
CA VAL A 181 -8.33 17.50 -0.99
C VAL A 181 -9.23 16.27 -0.86
N ARG A 182 -9.90 15.91 -1.96
CA ARG A 182 -10.76 14.72 -2.05
C ARG A 182 -10.08 13.61 -2.84
N GLU A 183 -9.74 12.51 -2.17
CA GLU A 183 -8.98 11.40 -2.74
C GLU A 183 -9.86 10.25 -3.24
N HIS A 184 -9.60 9.75 -4.45
CA HIS A 184 -10.34 8.66 -5.08
C HIS A 184 -9.38 7.62 -5.63
N VAL A 185 -9.62 6.34 -5.36
CA VAL A 185 -8.71 5.27 -5.74
C VAL A 185 -9.39 4.31 -6.70
N VAL A 186 -8.74 4.05 -7.83
CA VAL A 186 -9.11 3.03 -8.81
C VAL A 186 -7.90 2.15 -9.06
N ILE A 187 -8.04 0.84 -8.90
CA ILE A 187 -6.95 -0.10 -9.13
C ILE A 187 -7.47 -1.40 -9.75
N GLY A 188 -6.66 -2.00 -10.62
CA GLY A 188 -6.94 -3.33 -11.15
C GLY A 188 -6.76 -4.43 -10.10
N SER A 189 -7.17 -5.65 -10.47
CA SER A 189 -6.80 -6.87 -9.74
C SER A 189 -6.38 -8.00 -10.70
N GLN A 190 -6.09 -7.66 -11.95
CA GLN A 190 -5.69 -8.61 -12.98
C GLN A 190 -4.30 -8.25 -13.48
N ALA A 191 -3.50 -9.25 -13.79
CA ALA A 191 -2.30 -9.07 -14.60
C ALA A 191 -2.59 -9.43 -16.07
N ASP A 192 -1.87 -8.85 -17.02
CA ASP A 192 -1.94 -9.29 -18.41
C ASP A 192 -1.55 -10.78 -18.49
N VAL A 193 -2.38 -11.58 -19.15
CA VAL A 193 -2.17 -13.02 -19.32
C VAL A 193 -0.81 -13.32 -19.96
N LYS A 194 -0.30 -12.41 -20.81
CA LYS A 194 1.03 -12.53 -21.42
C LYS A 194 2.15 -12.56 -20.36
N TRP A 195 1.94 -11.98 -19.19
CA TRP A 195 2.93 -11.94 -18.11
C TRP A 195 3.01 -13.26 -17.34
N PHE A 196 2.07 -14.18 -17.54
CA PHE A 196 2.03 -15.46 -16.81
C PHE A 196 3.17 -16.40 -17.22
N GLU A 197 3.75 -16.16 -18.40
CA GLU A 197 4.95 -16.85 -18.88
C GLU A 197 6.24 -16.29 -18.27
N MET A 198 6.19 -15.11 -17.64
CA MET A 198 7.35 -14.49 -17.01
C MET A 198 7.66 -15.22 -15.70
N PRO A 199 8.93 -15.60 -15.44
CA PRO A 199 9.34 -16.29 -14.22
C PRO A 199 9.46 -15.32 -13.03
N ILE A 200 8.58 -14.32 -12.96
CA ILE A 200 8.52 -13.31 -11.91
C ILE A 200 7.28 -13.56 -11.09
N ARG A 201 7.46 -13.85 -9.81
CA ARG A 201 6.37 -14.15 -8.87
C ARG A 201 5.31 -13.07 -8.84
N TYR A 202 5.74 -11.81 -8.74
CA TYR A 202 4.86 -10.64 -8.61
C TYR A 202 4.09 -10.29 -9.89
N ALA A 203 4.51 -10.81 -11.05
CA ALA A 203 3.84 -10.59 -12.33
C ALA A 203 2.49 -11.32 -12.47
N LYS A 204 2.22 -12.28 -11.60
CA LYS A 204 1.04 -13.16 -11.62
C LYS A 204 0.40 -13.34 -10.24
N GLU A 205 0.63 -12.37 -9.37
CA GLU A 205 0.09 -12.40 -8.01
C GLU A 205 -1.43 -12.17 -8.05
N ASP A 206 -2.22 -13.08 -7.48
CA ASP A 206 -3.67 -12.91 -7.39
C ASP A 206 -4.01 -11.68 -6.53
N GLY A 207 -5.08 -10.94 -6.86
CA GLY A 207 -5.44 -9.71 -6.14
C GLY A 207 -4.53 -8.51 -6.42
N SER A 208 -3.71 -8.57 -7.47
CA SER A 208 -2.81 -7.51 -7.93
C SER A 208 -3.12 -7.15 -9.38
N ASP A 209 -2.90 -5.89 -9.77
CA ASP A 209 -3.00 -5.44 -11.16
C ASP A 209 -1.80 -5.90 -12.04
N GLY A 210 -0.99 -6.82 -11.50
CA GLY A 210 0.27 -7.29 -12.07
C GLY A 210 1.48 -6.50 -11.60
N VAL A 211 1.30 -5.34 -10.98
CA VAL A 211 2.38 -4.50 -10.42
C VAL A 211 2.15 -4.14 -8.97
N ILE A 212 0.95 -3.69 -8.65
CA ILE A 212 0.53 -3.19 -7.35
C ILE A 212 -0.62 -4.07 -6.87
N ARG A 213 -0.48 -4.57 -5.63
CA ARG A 213 -1.58 -5.28 -4.95
C ARG A 213 -2.74 -4.32 -4.77
N ALA A 214 -3.97 -4.77 -5.00
CA ALA A 214 -5.16 -3.96 -4.74
C ALA A 214 -5.16 -3.40 -3.29
N ALA A 215 -4.71 -4.21 -2.33
CA ALA A 215 -4.53 -3.80 -0.93
C ALA A 215 -3.46 -2.73 -0.71
N ALA A 216 -2.39 -2.74 -1.51
CA ALA A 216 -1.30 -1.76 -1.41
C ALA A 216 -1.65 -0.42 -2.10
N GLY A 217 -2.47 -0.46 -3.15
CA GLY A 217 -2.97 0.77 -3.79
C GLY A 217 -4.09 1.46 -3.01
N ASN A 218 -4.83 0.72 -2.18
CA ASN A 218 -5.93 1.25 -1.38
C ASN A 218 -5.45 2.11 -0.20
N LEU A 219 -5.85 3.38 -0.17
CA LEU A 219 -5.55 4.33 0.90
C LEU A 219 -6.47 4.22 2.13
N ASN A 220 -7.49 3.36 2.09
CA ASN A 220 -8.28 2.97 3.26
C ASN A 220 -7.53 1.95 4.13
N PHE A 221 -6.26 2.22 4.46
CA PHE A 221 -5.46 1.35 5.31
C PHE A 221 -5.80 1.51 6.80
N ILE A 222 -5.62 0.44 7.57
CA ILE A 222 -5.78 0.43 9.02
C ILE A 222 -4.42 0.65 9.66
N TYR A 223 -4.35 1.49 10.70
CA TYR A 223 -3.14 1.70 11.49
C TYR A 223 -3.39 1.33 12.94
N CYS A 224 -2.53 0.47 13.49
CA CYS A 224 -2.57 0.01 14.86
C CYS A 224 -1.19 0.24 15.48
N HIS A 225 -1.11 1.19 16.41
CA HIS A 225 0.11 1.46 17.18
C HIS A 225 0.04 0.77 18.53
N LEU A 226 1.04 -0.06 18.84
CA LEU A 226 1.12 -0.80 20.09
C LEU A 226 2.40 -0.45 20.84
N THR A 227 2.25 -0.17 22.13
CA THR A 227 3.35 0.22 23.01
C THR A 227 3.32 -0.59 24.30
N PRO A 228 4.41 -0.60 25.08
CA PRO A 228 4.41 -1.17 26.41
C PRO A 228 3.33 -0.53 27.31
N THR A 229 2.81 -1.30 28.26
CA THR A 229 1.96 -0.78 29.34
C THR A 229 2.81 -0.06 30.41
N GLU A 230 2.16 0.68 31.29
CA GLU A 230 2.86 1.28 32.45
C GLU A 230 3.49 0.20 33.34
N GLU A 231 2.86 -0.97 33.49
CA GLU A 231 3.43 -2.11 34.22
C GLU A 231 4.72 -2.61 33.54
N ALA A 232 4.70 -2.73 32.21
CA ALA A 232 5.86 -3.17 31.44
C ALA A 232 7.08 -2.25 31.63
N GLU A 233 6.85 -0.94 31.68
CA GLU A 233 7.91 0.07 31.86
C GLU A 233 8.55 0.05 33.26
N GLN A 234 7.91 -0.61 34.24
CA GLN A 234 8.48 -0.79 35.59
C GLN A 234 9.23 -2.11 35.76
N LEU A 235 9.23 -2.99 34.77
CA LEU A 235 9.94 -4.26 34.84
C LEU A 235 11.45 -4.03 34.89
N ASP A 236 12.13 -4.80 35.74
CA ASP A 236 13.58 -4.84 35.74
C ASP A 236 14.12 -5.84 34.71
N TRP A 237 15.42 -5.75 34.47
CA TRP A 237 16.11 -6.61 33.51
C TRP A 237 15.93 -8.11 33.77
N GLU A 238 16.00 -8.54 35.04
CA GLU A 238 15.91 -9.96 35.41
C GLU A 238 14.51 -10.50 35.08
N THR A 239 13.47 -9.74 35.42
CA THR A 239 12.09 -10.08 35.09
C THR A 239 11.88 -10.18 33.58
N VAL A 240 12.42 -9.23 32.81
CA VAL A 240 12.29 -9.28 31.34
C VAL A 240 13.02 -10.48 30.73
N ALA A 241 14.20 -10.85 31.24
CA ALA A 241 14.92 -12.03 30.78
C ALA A 241 14.18 -13.34 31.11
N GLU A 242 13.47 -13.40 32.24
CA GLU A 242 12.59 -14.52 32.59
C GLU A 242 11.38 -14.60 31.63
N GLU A 243 10.74 -13.48 31.33
CA GLU A 243 9.65 -13.38 30.35
C GLU A 243 10.10 -13.80 28.94
N GLU A 244 11.31 -13.39 28.52
CA GLU A 244 11.95 -13.84 27.26
C GLU A 244 12.12 -15.37 27.23
N THR A 245 12.65 -15.94 28.31
CA THR A 245 12.85 -17.38 28.42
C THR A 245 11.51 -18.13 28.32
N MET A 246 10.48 -17.67 29.05
CA MET A 246 9.13 -18.26 29.02
C MET A 246 8.46 -18.12 27.65
N HIS A 247 8.65 -16.98 26.98
CA HIS A 247 8.13 -16.72 25.65
C HIS A 247 8.73 -17.69 24.62
N LEU A 248 10.06 -17.79 24.57
CA LEU A 248 10.78 -18.65 23.63
C LEU A 248 10.50 -20.14 23.86
N SER A 249 10.37 -20.57 25.12
CA SER A 249 10.02 -21.96 25.46
C SER A 249 8.53 -22.28 25.31
N ARG A 250 7.68 -21.26 25.12
CA ARG A 250 6.21 -21.35 25.15
C ARG A 250 5.68 -22.01 26.44
N THR A 251 6.26 -21.71 27.59
CA THR A 251 5.87 -22.26 28.89
C THR A 251 5.38 -21.20 29.87
N GLY A 252 4.69 -21.61 30.92
CA GLY A 252 4.27 -20.72 32.00
C GLY A 252 3.05 -19.85 31.67
N GLU A 253 2.71 -18.95 32.59
CA GLU A 253 1.69 -17.93 32.39
C GLU A 253 2.32 -16.76 31.64
N ARG A 254 2.11 -16.70 30.32
CA ARG A 254 2.68 -15.65 29.45
C ARG A 254 1.74 -14.45 29.43
N LYS A 255 2.11 -13.39 30.16
CA LYS A 255 1.31 -12.16 30.31
C LYS A 255 1.37 -11.28 29.07
N GLU A 256 0.44 -10.33 28.99
CA GLU A 256 0.42 -9.27 27.98
C GLU A 256 0.92 -7.96 28.57
N PHE A 257 2.05 -7.49 28.06
CA PHE A 257 2.68 -6.24 28.50
C PHE A 257 2.53 -5.09 27.50
N TYR A 258 1.67 -5.26 26.51
CA TYR A 258 1.50 -4.31 25.41
C TYR A 258 0.03 -3.93 25.27
N ARG A 259 -0.22 -2.69 24.85
CA ARG A 259 -1.56 -2.13 24.62
C ARG A 259 -1.62 -1.41 23.29
N VAL A 260 -2.80 -1.42 22.68
CA VAL A 260 -3.10 -0.54 21.53
C VAL A 260 -3.25 0.89 22.06
N THR A 261 -2.38 1.79 21.60
CA THR A 261 -2.45 3.22 21.95
C THR A 261 -3.16 4.05 20.90
N THR A 262 -3.02 3.65 19.63
CA THR A 262 -3.69 4.30 18.51
C THR A 262 -4.31 3.24 17.61
N LEU A 263 -5.57 3.42 17.25
CA LEU A 263 -6.26 2.62 16.23
C LEU A 263 -6.95 3.56 15.26
N SER A 264 -6.40 3.72 14.05
CA SER A 264 -7.03 4.48 12.97
C SER A 264 -7.65 3.52 11.97
N VAL A 265 -8.97 3.62 11.83
CA VAL A 265 -9.77 2.82 10.89
C VAL A 265 -10.47 3.78 9.93
N PRO A 266 -10.47 3.53 8.61
CA PRO A 266 -11.25 4.32 7.67
C PRO A 266 -12.73 4.37 8.06
N GLY A 267 -13.32 5.56 8.05
CA GLY A 267 -14.70 5.81 8.49
C GLY A 267 -14.87 5.96 10.01
N GLY A 268 -13.81 5.80 10.81
CA GLY A 268 -13.82 6.01 12.26
C GLY A 268 -13.11 7.30 12.70
N ASP A 269 -13.43 7.80 13.90
CA ASP A 269 -12.71 8.86 14.63
C ASP A 269 -12.27 10.07 13.78
N GLY A 270 -13.18 10.60 12.97
CA GLY A 270 -12.92 11.80 12.15
C GLY A 270 -12.14 11.55 10.86
N ARG A 271 -11.72 10.31 10.57
CA ARG A 271 -11.11 9.92 9.29
C ARG A 271 -12.17 9.43 8.31
N ALA A 272 -12.41 10.18 7.25
CA ALA A 272 -13.34 9.79 6.19
C ALA A 272 -12.88 8.50 5.47
N GLU A 273 -13.82 7.65 5.09
CA GLU A 273 -13.57 6.58 4.14
C GLU A 273 -13.44 7.17 2.72
N LEU A 274 -12.47 6.65 1.96
CA LEU A 274 -12.17 7.09 0.60
C LEU A 274 -12.90 6.22 -0.44
N PRO A 275 -13.43 6.81 -1.52
CA PRO A 275 -13.93 6.03 -2.66
C PRO A 275 -12.83 5.12 -3.24
N PHE A 276 -13.10 3.81 -3.26
CA PHE A 276 -12.20 2.78 -3.76
C PHE A 276 -12.93 1.83 -4.71
N ALA A 277 -12.41 1.64 -5.93
CA ALA A 277 -13.02 0.80 -6.94
C ALA A 277 -12.01 -0.16 -7.59
N ILE A 278 -12.47 -1.38 -7.86
CA ILE A 278 -11.78 -2.39 -8.66
C ILE A 278 -12.58 -2.62 -9.95
N PRO A 279 -12.17 -2.05 -11.09
CA PRO A 279 -12.83 -2.28 -12.37
C PRO A 279 -12.59 -3.70 -12.89
N TYR A 280 -13.42 -4.12 -13.83
CA TYR A 280 -13.39 -5.45 -14.43
C TYR A 280 -12.33 -5.55 -15.53
N GLU A 281 -11.57 -6.65 -15.56
CA GLU A 281 -10.47 -6.88 -16.53
C GLU A 281 -9.53 -5.67 -16.62
N CYS A 282 -9.06 -5.22 -15.46
CA CYS A 282 -8.21 -4.05 -15.29
C CYS A 282 -6.85 -4.47 -14.69
N ALA A 283 -5.78 -4.05 -15.37
CA ALA A 283 -4.38 -4.31 -15.06
C ALA A 283 -3.59 -3.00 -14.95
N HIS A 284 -2.34 -3.05 -14.50
CA HIS A 284 -1.50 -1.86 -14.37
C HIS A 284 -1.29 -1.19 -15.73
N THR A 285 -0.84 -1.98 -16.72
CA THR A 285 -0.52 -1.54 -18.08
C THR A 285 -1.04 -2.52 -19.13
N GLY A 286 -0.98 -2.11 -20.41
CA GLY A 286 -1.33 -2.93 -21.57
C GLY A 286 -2.58 -2.46 -22.33
N ASP A 287 -2.61 -2.72 -23.64
CA ASP A 287 -3.61 -2.17 -24.57
C ASP A 287 -5.04 -2.71 -24.36
N GLU A 288 -5.15 -3.91 -23.78
CA GLU A 288 -6.46 -4.51 -23.48
C GLU A 288 -6.95 -4.14 -22.09
N MET A 289 -6.13 -4.36 -21.06
CA MET A 289 -6.57 -4.30 -19.66
C MET A 289 -5.96 -3.14 -18.87
N GLY A 290 -4.93 -2.46 -19.36
CA GLY A 290 -4.23 -1.41 -18.63
C GLY A 290 -5.18 -0.30 -18.15
N ILE A 291 -5.06 0.12 -16.90
CA ILE A 291 -5.99 1.09 -16.29
C ILE A 291 -6.02 2.43 -17.01
N VAL A 292 -4.89 2.80 -17.63
CA VAL A 292 -4.75 4.06 -18.35
C VAL A 292 -5.17 3.90 -19.82
N ILE A 293 -4.52 3.01 -20.56
CA ILE A 293 -4.73 2.91 -22.02
C ILE A 293 -5.69 1.80 -22.45
N GLY A 294 -5.99 0.85 -21.57
CA GLY A 294 -6.68 -0.40 -21.87
C GLY A 294 -8.11 -0.22 -22.36
N SER A 295 -8.42 -0.86 -23.48
CA SER A 295 -9.74 -0.78 -24.12
C SER A 295 -10.88 -1.46 -23.34
N LYS A 296 -10.59 -2.51 -22.56
CA LYS A 296 -11.64 -3.30 -21.87
C LYS A 296 -12.21 -2.62 -20.64
N CYS A 297 -11.37 -1.97 -19.85
CA CYS A 297 -11.76 -1.29 -18.62
C CYS A 297 -12.05 0.22 -18.84
N ARG A 298 -11.73 0.77 -20.02
CA ARG A 298 -11.83 2.21 -20.35
C ARG A 298 -13.14 2.85 -19.92
N GLN A 299 -14.26 2.24 -20.27
CA GLN A 299 -15.59 2.80 -19.97
C GLN A 299 -15.82 2.92 -18.46
N GLN A 300 -15.43 1.90 -17.68
CA GLN A 300 -15.54 1.92 -16.22
C GLN A 300 -14.61 2.97 -15.62
N VAL A 301 -13.35 3.02 -16.08
CA VAL A 301 -12.36 4.00 -15.60
C VAL A 301 -12.81 5.43 -15.89
N LEU A 302 -13.25 5.76 -17.10
CA LEU A 302 -13.76 7.10 -17.43
C LEU A 302 -15.01 7.47 -16.61
N LYS A 303 -15.90 6.51 -16.36
CA LYS A 303 -17.06 6.71 -15.47
C LYS A 303 -16.60 7.05 -14.05
N LEU A 304 -15.63 6.32 -13.50
CA LEU A 304 -15.10 6.56 -12.15
C LEU A 304 -14.37 7.92 -12.07
N ILE A 305 -13.58 8.27 -13.09
CA ILE A 305 -12.96 9.60 -13.20
C ILE A 305 -14.02 10.70 -13.19
N ASN A 306 -15.09 10.56 -13.99
CA ASN A 306 -16.18 11.54 -13.99
C ASN A 306 -16.86 11.65 -12.62
N LEU A 307 -17.10 10.52 -11.94
CA LEU A 307 -17.66 10.54 -10.60
C LEU A 307 -16.77 11.28 -9.61
N ALA A 308 -15.45 11.09 -9.70
CA ALA A 308 -14.46 11.73 -8.83
C ALA A 308 -14.30 13.24 -9.10
N LEU A 309 -14.28 13.66 -10.36
CA LEU A 309 -14.18 15.08 -10.74
C LEU A 309 -15.42 15.87 -10.30
N LEU A 310 -16.58 15.22 -10.24
CA LEU A 310 -17.83 15.81 -9.76
C LEU A 310 -18.00 15.69 -8.23
N SER A 311 -16.97 15.25 -7.50
CA SER A 311 -17.02 15.13 -6.04
C SER A 311 -16.91 16.49 -5.35
N ASP A 312 -17.74 16.68 -4.33
CA ASP A 312 -17.69 17.81 -3.41
C ASP A 312 -18.08 17.35 -1.99
N GLY A 313 -18.02 18.24 -1.01
CA GLY A 313 -18.34 17.90 0.37
C GLY A 313 -19.79 17.44 0.60
N SER A 314 -20.73 17.83 -0.26
CA SER A 314 -22.15 17.48 -0.12
C SER A 314 -22.48 16.07 -0.61
N ASN A 315 -21.69 15.55 -1.56
CA ASN A 315 -21.95 14.25 -2.19
C ASN A 315 -20.99 13.14 -1.75
N TRP A 316 -20.02 13.44 -0.87
CA TRP A 316 -18.96 12.51 -0.48
C TRP A 316 -19.42 11.12 -0.02
N PRO A 317 -20.39 10.97 0.93
CA PRO A 317 -20.83 9.63 1.35
C PRO A 317 -21.43 8.82 0.19
N GLY A 318 -22.10 9.50 -0.76
CA GLY A 318 -22.62 8.88 -1.97
C GLY A 318 -21.50 8.40 -2.91
N ARG A 319 -20.37 9.09 -2.96
CA ARG A 319 -19.21 8.72 -3.81
C ARG A 319 -18.57 7.43 -3.36
N VAL A 320 -18.40 7.22 -2.05
CA VAL A 320 -17.88 5.96 -1.49
C VAL A 320 -18.75 4.80 -1.94
N GLY A 321 -20.08 4.92 -1.77
CA GLY A 321 -21.03 3.89 -2.19
C GLY A 321 -21.02 3.60 -3.70
N LEU A 322 -20.88 4.62 -4.55
CA LEU A 322 -20.83 4.44 -6.00
C LEU A 322 -19.56 3.72 -6.49
N PHE A 323 -18.42 3.97 -5.84
CA PHE A 323 -17.17 3.26 -6.14
C PHE A 323 -17.25 1.80 -5.67
N GLN A 324 -17.80 1.56 -4.48
CA GLN A 324 -18.04 0.21 -3.98
C GLN A 324 -18.99 -0.58 -4.90
N GLN A 325 -20.05 0.04 -5.42
CA GLN A 325 -20.96 -0.60 -6.38
C GLN A 325 -20.26 -1.04 -7.67
N GLU A 326 -19.24 -0.30 -8.14
CA GLU A 326 -18.45 -0.71 -9.31
C GLU A 326 -17.63 -1.97 -9.02
N THR A 327 -17.03 -2.05 -7.82
CA THR A 327 -16.37 -3.27 -7.34
C THR A 327 -17.37 -4.42 -7.23
N ASP A 328 -18.53 -4.23 -6.60
CA ASP A 328 -19.54 -5.27 -6.44
C ASP A 328 -20.03 -5.79 -7.80
N SER A 329 -20.29 -4.89 -8.75
CA SER A 329 -20.67 -5.24 -10.12
C SER A 329 -19.57 -6.06 -10.82
N THR A 330 -18.31 -5.67 -10.64
CA THR A 330 -17.15 -6.43 -11.13
C THR A 330 -17.15 -7.85 -10.57
N TYR A 331 -17.35 -8.00 -9.26
CA TYR A 331 -17.40 -9.32 -8.61
C TYR A 331 -18.57 -10.17 -9.10
N GLU A 332 -19.77 -9.60 -9.28
CA GLU A 332 -20.91 -10.32 -9.86
C GLU A 332 -20.63 -10.80 -11.29
N GLN A 333 -20.02 -9.94 -12.12
CA GLN A 333 -19.64 -10.29 -13.48
C GLN A 333 -18.65 -11.46 -13.52
N VAL A 334 -17.65 -11.45 -12.64
CA VAL A 334 -16.60 -12.48 -12.54
C VAL A 334 -17.15 -13.86 -12.17
N LYS A 335 -18.24 -13.96 -11.39
CA LYS A 335 -18.85 -15.27 -11.01
C LYS A 335 -19.17 -16.13 -12.23
N THR A 336 -19.50 -15.50 -13.36
CA THR A 336 -19.88 -16.17 -14.61
C THR A 336 -18.69 -16.69 -15.42
N LYS A 337 -17.46 -16.24 -15.10
CA LYS A 337 -16.26 -16.61 -15.84
C LYS A 337 -15.92 -18.09 -15.61
N LYS A 338 -15.50 -18.73 -16.70
CA LYS A 338 -15.06 -20.11 -16.73
C LYS A 338 -13.62 -20.15 -17.20
N LYS A 339 -12.87 -21.13 -16.69
CA LYS A 339 -11.53 -21.43 -17.17
C LYS A 339 -11.54 -21.57 -18.71
N PRO A 340 -10.64 -20.91 -19.44
CA PRO A 340 -10.57 -21.03 -20.89
C PRO A 340 -10.34 -22.49 -21.29
N ALA A 341 -11.24 -23.06 -22.11
CA ALA A 341 -11.15 -24.45 -22.54
C ALA A 341 -9.86 -24.75 -23.34
N LYS A 342 -9.30 -23.73 -24.01
CA LYS A 342 -8.10 -23.87 -24.85
C LYS A 342 -6.79 -23.99 -24.04
N TRP A 343 -6.73 -23.48 -22.81
CA TRP A 343 -5.51 -23.46 -21.99
C TRP A 343 -5.73 -24.21 -20.66
N PRO A 344 -5.68 -25.55 -20.65
CA PRO A 344 -5.96 -26.38 -19.47
C PRO A 344 -4.96 -26.20 -18.31
N TRP A 345 -3.84 -25.53 -18.53
CA TRP A 345 -2.82 -25.19 -17.55
C TRP A 345 -3.01 -23.79 -16.93
N SER A 346 -3.94 -22.97 -17.45
CA SER A 346 -4.28 -21.67 -16.85
C SER A 346 -4.94 -21.84 -15.48
N THR A 347 -4.66 -20.93 -14.55
CA THR A 347 -5.37 -20.84 -13.27
C THR A 347 -6.84 -20.46 -13.50
N ASP A 348 -7.69 -20.72 -12.50
CA ASP A 348 -9.08 -20.28 -12.59
C ASP A 348 -9.11 -18.75 -12.63
N PRO A 349 -9.68 -18.09 -13.66
CA PRO A 349 -9.60 -16.64 -13.80
C PRO A 349 -10.21 -15.87 -12.62
N ARG A 350 -11.05 -16.52 -11.82
CA ARG A 350 -11.65 -15.94 -10.62
C ARG A 350 -10.66 -15.78 -9.47
N THR A 351 -9.54 -16.51 -9.46
CA THR A 351 -8.54 -16.38 -8.38
C THR A 351 -7.86 -15.03 -8.39
N GLN A 352 -7.72 -14.38 -9.56
CA GLN A 352 -7.20 -13.02 -9.64
C GLN A 352 -8.08 -12.01 -8.88
N TYR A 353 -9.36 -12.33 -8.72
CA TYR A 353 -10.33 -11.54 -7.95
C TYR A 353 -10.55 -12.12 -6.55
N ASP A 354 -9.76 -13.10 -6.09
CA ASP A 354 -9.84 -13.50 -4.70
C ASP A 354 -9.40 -12.31 -3.82
N PRO A 355 -10.22 -11.88 -2.84
CA PRO A 355 -9.82 -10.79 -1.98
C PRO A 355 -8.62 -11.14 -1.11
N HIS A 356 -7.60 -10.28 -1.17
CA HIS A 356 -6.41 -10.38 -0.36
C HIS A 356 -6.28 -9.16 0.57
N ALA A 357 -5.58 -9.34 1.68
CA ALA A 357 -5.18 -8.29 2.60
C ALA A 357 -3.65 -8.19 2.64
N GLN A 358 -3.14 -6.99 2.88
CA GLN A 358 -1.72 -6.76 3.14
C GLN A 358 -1.54 -6.42 4.63
N VAL A 359 -0.58 -7.04 5.30
CA VAL A 359 -0.30 -6.81 6.71
C VAL A 359 1.16 -6.44 6.88
N ILE A 360 1.44 -5.22 7.32
CA ILE A 360 2.80 -4.70 7.52
C ILE A 360 3.07 -4.62 9.02
N PHE A 361 4.18 -5.18 9.46
CA PHE A 361 4.74 -4.90 10.78
C PHE A 361 5.91 -3.95 10.63
N ARG A 362 5.94 -2.91 11.45
CA ARG A 362 7.10 -2.03 11.65
C ARG A 362 7.51 -2.10 13.11
N LEU A 363 8.75 -2.51 13.37
CA LEU A 363 9.26 -2.72 14.71
C LEU A 363 10.29 -1.66 15.09
N ARG A 364 10.09 -1.00 16.23
CA ARG A 364 11.02 -0.01 16.77
C ARG A 364 11.16 -0.18 18.28
N ASP A 365 12.28 0.29 18.84
CA ASP A 365 12.41 0.43 20.29
C ASP A 365 11.68 1.69 20.79
N GLN A 366 11.62 1.87 22.11
CA GLN A 366 11.00 3.05 22.74
C GLN A 366 11.66 4.39 22.39
N ASP A 367 12.86 4.38 21.82
CA ASP A 367 13.55 5.58 21.35
C ASP A 367 13.39 5.78 19.82
N GLY A 368 12.55 4.97 19.18
CA GLY A 368 12.27 5.03 17.74
C GLY A 368 13.33 4.39 16.84
N ARG A 369 14.30 3.65 17.41
CA ARG A 369 15.34 2.95 16.63
C ARG A 369 14.78 1.69 15.99
N PRO A 370 15.16 1.35 14.74
CA PRO A 370 14.66 0.17 14.05
C PRO A 370 15.18 -1.12 14.68
N ILE A 371 14.28 -2.08 14.93
CA ILE A 371 14.63 -3.42 15.42
C ILE A 371 14.73 -4.38 14.24
N ARG A 372 15.95 -4.86 13.94
CA ARG A 372 16.25 -5.59 12.70
C ARG A 372 16.35 -7.11 12.84
N HIS A 373 16.42 -7.61 14.08
CA HIS A 373 16.58 -9.03 14.39
C HIS A 373 15.43 -9.49 15.27
N TYR A 374 14.43 -10.11 14.64
CA TYR A 374 13.18 -10.47 15.28
C TYR A 374 12.53 -11.68 14.63
N ASP A 375 11.60 -12.29 15.37
CA ASP A 375 10.70 -13.32 14.89
C ASP A 375 9.25 -12.88 15.15
N ILE A 376 8.36 -13.08 14.18
CA ILE A 376 6.91 -12.83 14.32
C ILE A 376 6.17 -14.15 14.14
N PHE A 377 5.34 -14.49 15.12
CA PHE A 377 4.47 -15.66 15.10
C PHE A 377 3.02 -15.24 15.11
N PHE A 378 2.26 -15.77 14.15
CA PHE A 378 0.82 -15.70 14.08
C PHE A 378 0.21 -17.02 14.51
N ASP A 379 0.16 -17.24 15.82
CA ASP A 379 -0.31 -18.50 16.37
C ASP A 379 -1.83 -18.44 16.55
N SER A 380 -2.56 -19.13 15.68
CA SER A 380 -3.93 -19.49 16.03
C SER A 380 -3.93 -20.38 17.27
N HIS A 381 -4.97 -20.32 18.10
CA HIS A 381 -5.11 -21.23 19.23
C HIS A 381 -5.30 -22.68 18.73
N VAL A 382 -4.22 -23.33 18.29
CA VAL A 382 -4.24 -24.71 17.80
C VAL A 382 -4.44 -25.62 19.00
N GLY A 383 -5.68 -26.09 19.19
CA GLY A 383 -6.00 -27.09 20.21
C GLY A 383 -7.30 -26.89 20.99
N GLN A 384 -7.89 -25.69 21.01
CA GLN A 384 -9.17 -25.47 21.74
C GLN A 384 -10.41 -25.50 20.85
N VAL A 385 -10.30 -25.11 19.58
CA VAL A 385 -11.44 -25.16 18.63
C VAL A 385 -11.18 -26.22 17.55
N LYS A 386 -11.94 -27.31 17.60
CA LYS A 386 -11.87 -28.39 16.61
C LYS A 386 -12.28 -27.85 15.23
N GLY A 387 -11.33 -27.80 14.29
CA GLY A 387 -11.57 -27.38 12.90
C GLY A 387 -11.24 -25.92 12.57
N ALA A 388 -10.65 -25.15 13.51
CA ALA A 388 -10.13 -23.83 13.18
C ALA A 388 -8.95 -23.92 12.20
N THR A 389 -8.94 -23.03 11.21
CA THR A 389 -7.88 -22.90 10.23
C THR A 389 -6.76 -22.01 10.78
N PRO A 390 -5.49 -22.44 10.75
CA PRO A 390 -4.37 -21.58 11.14
C PRO A 390 -4.31 -20.37 10.21
N ILE A 391 -4.20 -19.17 10.79
CA ILE A 391 -4.07 -17.93 10.01
C ILE A 391 -2.86 -17.97 9.06
N GLY A 392 -1.78 -18.66 9.45
CA GLY A 392 -0.60 -18.86 8.61
C GLY A 392 -0.89 -19.58 7.28
N SER A 393 -1.97 -20.36 7.19
CA SER A 393 -2.40 -21.00 5.93
C SER A 393 -3.03 -20.02 4.93
N LEU A 394 -3.34 -18.79 5.36
CA LEU A 394 -3.83 -17.72 4.49
C LEU A 394 -2.68 -16.93 3.86
N ILE A 395 -1.46 -17.03 4.40
CA ILE A 395 -0.30 -16.27 3.95
C ILE A 395 0.20 -16.85 2.62
N GLU A 396 0.17 -16.04 1.56
CA GLU A 396 0.66 -16.40 0.23
C GLU A 396 1.99 -15.74 -0.11
N ASP A 397 2.34 -14.65 0.58
CA ASP A 397 3.63 -14.00 0.49
C ASP A 397 4.10 -13.41 1.83
N LYS A 398 5.43 -13.37 2.00
CA LYS A 398 6.13 -12.74 3.10
C LYS A 398 7.35 -12.03 2.53
N HIS A 399 7.48 -10.75 2.82
CA HIS A 399 8.53 -9.89 2.30
C HIS A 399 9.13 -9.01 3.40
N VAL A 400 10.42 -9.16 3.68
CA VAL A 400 11.16 -8.24 4.56
C VAL A 400 11.75 -7.15 3.68
N ASN A 401 11.50 -5.89 4.02
CA ASN A 401 12.03 -4.76 3.26
C ASN A 401 13.57 -4.77 3.30
N GLN A 402 14.23 -4.50 2.17
CA GLN A 402 15.68 -4.63 2.07
C GLN A 402 16.42 -3.48 2.76
N GLN A 403 15.90 -2.26 2.69
CA GLN A 403 16.51 -1.08 3.30
C GLN A 403 16.10 -0.91 4.77
N SER A 404 14.83 -1.17 5.05
CA SER A 404 14.20 -1.04 6.36
C SER A 404 13.85 -2.42 6.91
N SER A 405 14.85 -3.24 7.21
CA SER A 405 14.63 -4.65 7.60
C SER A 405 13.82 -4.85 8.89
N ASN A 406 13.57 -3.77 9.65
CA ASN A 406 12.61 -3.71 10.74
C ASN A 406 11.14 -3.70 10.28
N CYS A 407 10.90 -3.67 8.97
CA CYS A 407 9.59 -3.77 8.35
C CYS A 407 9.42 -5.08 7.58
N ILE A 408 8.30 -5.75 7.80
CA ILE A 408 7.93 -6.99 7.10
C ILE A 408 6.47 -6.95 6.67
N CYS A 409 6.23 -7.33 5.43
CA CYS A 409 4.92 -7.37 4.79
C CYS A 409 4.48 -8.83 4.59
N PHE A 410 3.25 -9.14 4.98
CA PHE A 410 2.57 -10.39 4.69
C PHE A 410 1.40 -10.12 3.75
N TYR A 411 1.16 -11.04 2.82
CA TYR A 411 0.02 -10.99 1.90
C TYR A 411 -0.87 -12.20 2.13
N LEU A 412 -2.12 -11.95 2.52
CA LEU A 412 -3.05 -12.99 2.96
C LEU A 412 -4.22 -13.10 1.98
N ARG A 413 -4.51 -14.30 1.48
CA ARG A 413 -5.78 -14.57 0.78
C ARG A 413 -6.90 -14.71 1.80
N VAL A 414 -7.63 -13.62 2.03
CA VAL A 414 -8.68 -13.55 3.06
C VAL A 414 -10.04 -14.04 2.60
N ALA A 415 -10.27 -14.14 1.28
CA ALA A 415 -11.43 -14.82 0.73
C ALA A 415 -11.08 -15.56 -0.55
N ALA A 416 -11.80 -16.64 -0.87
CA ALA A 416 -11.62 -17.38 -2.11
C ALA A 416 -12.94 -17.80 -2.75
N PHE A 417 -12.99 -17.80 -4.07
CA PHE A 417 -14.19 -18.23 -4.80
C PHE A 417 -14.48 -19.73 -4.64
N ASP A 418 -15.63 -20.06 -4.05
CA ASP A 418 -16.14 -21.43 -3.98
C ASP A 418 -17.03 -21.74 -5.19
N LYS A 419 -16.62 -22.72 -6.01
CA LYS A 419 -17.33 -23.08 -7.25
C LYS A 419 -18.70 -23.72 -7.01
N LYS A 420 -18.89 -24.40 -5.88
CA LYS A 420 -20.16 -25.06 -5.53
C LYS A 420 -21.16 -24.02 -5.03
N LEU A 421 -20.72 -23.12 -4.17
CA LEU A 421 -21.54 -22.04 -3.61
C LEU A 421 -21.70 -20.86 -4.57
N LYS A 422 -20.84 -20.76 -5.59
CA LYS A 422 -20.79 -19.67 -6.58
C LYS A 422 -20.64 -18.28 -5.94
N GLN A 423 -19.84 -18.21 -4.88
CA GLN A 423 -19.57 -16.98 -4.14
C GLN A 423 -18.16 -17.03 -3.54
N TRP A 424 -17.61 -15.86 -3.19
CA TRP A 424 -16.40 -15.79 -2.37
C TRP A 424 -16.74 -16.13 -0.93
N VAL A 425 -15.98 -17.06 -0.37
CA VAL A 425 -16.07 -17.45 1.03
C VAL A 425 -14.96 -16.75 1.78
N ASN A 426 -15.32 -16.00 2.83
CA ASN A 426 -14.36 -15.40 3.72
C ASN A 426 -13.64 -16.51 4.51
N LYS A 427 -12.32 -16.58 4.32
CA LYS A 427 -11.46 -17.57 5.00
C LYS A 427 -11.17 -17.17 6.44
N LEU A 428 -11.24 -15.88 6.78
CA LEU A 428 -11.07 -15.41 8.16
C LEU A 428 -12.19 -15.91 9.08
N ASP A 429 -13.38 -16.22 8.57
CA ASP A 429 -14.47 -16.81 9.36
C ASP A 429 -14.14 -18.22 9.90
N GLN A 430 -13.11 -18.87 9.36
CA GLN A 430 -12.62 -20.17 9.81
C GLN A 430 -11.38 -20.03 10.71
N VAL A 431 -10.84 -18.83 10.88
CA VAL A 431 -9.72 -18.55 11.77
C VAL A 431 -10.28 -18.30 13.17
N GLY A 432 -9.76 -19.03 14.16
CA GLY A 432 -10.09 -18.81 15.58
C GLY A 432 -9.37 -17.60 16.15
N ASP A 433 -9.41 -17.47 17.48
CA ASP A 433 -8.58 -16.49 18.19
C ASP A 433 -7.10 -16.75 17.87
N ILE A 434 -6.31 -15.69 17.87
CA ILE A 434 -4.87 -15.76 17.59
C ILE A 434 -4.08 -15.03 18.69
N HIS A 435 -2.85 -15.47 18.90
CA HIS A 435 -1.83 -14.66 19.54
C HIS A 435 -0.86 -14.15 18.49
N LEU A 436 -0.67 -12.84 18.47
CA LEU A 436 0.47 -12.21 17.82
C LEU A 436 1.61 -12.21 18.83
N GLU A 437 2.68 -12.93 18.52
CA GLU A 437 3.87 -13.05 19.36
C GLU A 437 5.09 -12.52 18.60
N ILE A 438 5.89 -11.67 19.23
CA ILE A 438 7.13 -11.14 18.64
C ILE A 438 8.27 -11.25 19.64
N SER A 439 9.38 -11.83 19.20
CA SER A 439 10.67 -11.83 19.90
C SER A 439 11.65 -10.95 19.14
N ALA A 440 12.56 -10.28 19.86
CA ALA A 440 13.62 -9.48 19.26
C ALA A 440 14.94 -9.70 20.00
N THR A 441 16.07 -9.54 19.29
CA THR A 441 17.41 -9.74 19.84
C THR A 441 18.36 -8.63 19.42
N GLU A 442 19.39 -8.36 20.22
CA GLU A 442 20.50 -7.49 19.86
C GLU A 442 21.73 -8.38 19.55
N PRO A 443 22.04 -8.67 18.29
CA PRO A 443 23.07 -9.66 17.97
C PRO A 443 24.49 -9.20 18.32
N GLU A 444 24.70 -7.88 18.48
CA GLU A 444 26.01 -7.32 18.80
C GLU A 444 26.35 -7.40 20.30
N THR A 445 25.38 -7.69 21.18
CA THR A 445 25.61 -7.76 22.62
C THR A 445 24.55 -8.55 23.38
N ASP A 446 24.95 -9.29 24.40
CA ASP A 446 24.08 -9.93 25.40
C ASP A 446 23.64 -8.98 26.53
N LEU A 447 24.05 -7.72 26.46
CA LEU A 447 23.75 -6.69 27.46
C LEU A 447 22.43 -5.98 27.22
N ILE A 448 21.69 -6.35 26.17
CA ILE A 448 20.40 -5.79 25.78
C ILE A 448 19.38 -6.92 25.63
N THR A 449 18.19 -6.73 26.17
CA THR A 449 17.04 -7.63 26.04
C THR A 449 15.85 -6.80 25.61
N TYR A 450 14.91 -7.46 24.93
CA TYR A 450 13.64 -6.89 24.55
C TYR A 450 12.54 -7.63 25.28
N LEU A 451 11.60 -6.91 25.88
CA LEU A 451 10.41 -7.52 26.43
C LEU A 451 9.61 -8.17 25.29
N PRO A 452 9.37 -9.49 25.30
CA PRO A 452 8.65 -10.14 24.22
C PRO A 452 7.23 -9.60 24.08
N PHE A 453 6.81 -9.36 22.85
CA PHE A 453 5.46 -8.94 22.57
C PHE A 453 4.53 -10.14 22.53
N ARG A 454 3.38 -9.99 23.20
CA ARG A 454 2.25 -10.90 23.13
C ARG A 454 0.97 -10.07 23.10
N HIS A 455 0.10 -10.36 22.14
CA HIS A 455 -1.23 -9.77 22.07
C HIS A 455 -2.25 -10.78 21.50
N GLU A 456 -3.28 -11.07 22.27
CA GLU A 456 -4.43 -11.88 21.93
C GLU A 456 -5.39 -11.05 21.09
N ILE A 457 -5.70 -11.57 19.92
CA ILE A 457 -6.63 -10.94 18.98
C ILE A 457 -7.79 -11.92 18.79
N PRO A 458 -8.95 -11.63 19.40
CA PRO A 458 -10.14 -12.45 19.21
C PRO A 458 -10.53 -12.52 17.74
N ALA A 459 -11.11 -13.64 17.29
CA ALA A 459 -11.49 -13.86 15.89
C ALA A 459 -12.40 -12.76 15.33
N ALA A 460 -13.29 -12.20 16.15
CA ALA A 460 -14.13 -11.07 15.79
C ALA A 460 -13.29 -9.81 15.49
N LYS A 461 -12.31 -9.52 16.35
CA LYS A 461 -11.41 -8.36 16.20
C LYS A 461 -10.44 -8.53 15.04
N LEU A 462 -9.97 -9.75 14.80
CA LEU A 462 -9.11 -10.07 13.67
C LEU A 462 -9.74 -9.65 12.33
N LYS A 463 -11.06 -9.85 12.18
CA LYS A 463 -11.82 -9.44 10.98
C LYS A 463 -12.01 -7.94 10.86
N GLU A 464 -11.97 -7.22 11.98
CA GLU A 464 -11.96 -5.75 11.95
C GLU A 464 -10.60 -5.21 11.54
N TRP A 465 -9.52 -5.90 11.92
CA TRP A 465 -8.14 -5.49 11.68
C TRP A 465 -7.59 -5.96 10.33
N ILE A 466 -8.02 -7.10 9.82
CA ILE A 466 -7.59 -7.63 8.51
C ILE A 466 -8.81 -7.67 7.60
N ARG A 467 -8.83 -6.78 6.60
CA ARG A 467 -9.97 -6.61 5.70
C ARG A 467 -9.60 -6.90 4.24
N PRO A 468 -10.54 -7.39 3.42
CA PRO A 468 -10.40 -7.47 1.97
C PRO A 468 -9.84 -6.18 1.35
N HIS A 469 -8.90 -6.31 0.41
CA HIS A 469 -8.27 -5.22 -0.35
C HIS A 469 -7.74 -4.07 0.51
N THR A 470 -7.32 -4.36 1.74
CA THR A 470 -6.89 -3.35 2.70
C THR A 470 -5.50 -3.69 3.22
N THR A 471 -4.67 -2.67 3.39
CA THR A 471 -3.43 -2.79 4.15
C THR A 471 -3.69 -2.51 5.63
N THR A 472 -3.09 -3.29 6.51
CA THR A 472 -3.06 -3.08 7.96
C THR A 472 -1.63 -2.91 8.41
N ILE A 473 -1.33 -1.81 9.08
CA ILE A 473 -0.01 -1.49 9.61
C ILE A 473 -0.05 -1.71 11.13
N PHE A 474 0.70 -2.70 11.60
CA PHE A 474 1.04 -2.90 13.01
C PHE A 474 2.38 -2.21 13.28
N ASP A 475 2.31 -1.05 13.92
CA ASP A 475 3.47 -0.26 14.30
C ASP A 475 3.74 -0.52 15.78
N ILE A 476 4.80 -1.27 16.06
CA ILE A 476 5.03 -1.90 17.36
C ILE A 476 6.31 -1.33 17.96
N GLN A 477 6.14 -0.68 19.10
CA GLN A 477 7.22 -0.24 19.95
C GLN A 477 7.53 -1.34 20.97
N LEU A 478 8.69 -2.00 20.86
CA LEU A 478 9.16 -2.98 21.85
C LEU A 478 9.96 -2.28 22.95
N LEU A 479 9.82 -2.76 24.19
CA LEU A 479 10.60 -2.26 25.32
C LEU A 479 12.01 -2.88 25.29
N ARG A 480 13.02 -2.04 25.07
CA ARG A 480 14.45 -2.38 25.09
C ARG A 480 15.06 -2.01 26.43
N LEU A 481 15.53 -2.97 27.20
CA LEU A 481 16.22 -2.69 28.47
C LEU A 481 17.73 -2.86 28.33
N PRO A 482 18.54 -2.07 29.05
CA PRO A 482 19.96 -2.34 29.27
C PRO A 482 20.16 -3.21 30.52
N GLY A 483 21.06 -4.19 30.42
CA GLY A 483 21.40 -5.07 31.52
C GLY A 483 22.28 -4.40 32.58
N PRO A 484 22.42 -5.02 33.76
CA PRO A 484 23.14 -4.44 34.90
C PRO A 484 24.63 -4.18 34.63
N LYS A 485 25.23 -4.83 33.62
CA LYS A 485 26.62 -4.63 33.22
C LYS A 485 26.85 -3.43 32.30
N VAL A 486 25.78 -2.82 31.76
CA VAL A 486 25.88 -1.62 30.89
C VAL A 486 26.38 -0.42 31.70
N PHE A 487 25.90 -0.27 32.93
CA PHE A 487 26.31 0.80 33.84
C PHE A 487 26.28 0.31 35.28
N MET A 488 27.43 0.37 35.96
CA MET A 488 27.56 -0.02 37.37
C MET A 488 28.04 1.17 38.20
N ILE A 489 27.34 1.47 39.29
CA ILE A 489 27.80 2.46 40.28
C ILE A 489 28.66 1.73 41.30
N THR A 490 29.95 2.05 41.35
CA THR A 490 30.83 1.61 42.43
C THR A 490 30.85 2.67 43.53
N ARG A 491 30.68 2.27 44.78
CA ARG A 491 31.04 3.11 45.94
C ARG A 491 32.45 2.73 46.35
N ASN A 492 33.35 3.70 46.41
CA ASN A 492 34.61 3.51 47.12
C ASN A 492 34.27 3.46 48.61
N GLU A 493 34.57 2.33 49.25
CA GLU A 493 34.45 2.15 50.70
C GLU A 493 35.37 3.08 51.50
#